data_AF-A0A925C5M2-F1
#
_entry.id   AF-A0A925C5M2-F1
#
_cell.length_a   1.000
_cell.length_b   1.000
_cell.length_c   1.000
_cell.angle_alpha   90.00
_cell.angle_beta   90.00
_cell.angle_gamma   90.00
#
_symmetry.space_group_name_H-M   'P 1'
#
loop_
_entity.id
_entity.type
_entity.pdbx_description
1 polymer ?
#
loop_
_entity_poly.entity_id
_entity_poly.type
_entity_poly.pdbx_seq_one_letter_code
_entity_poly.pdbx_strand_id
1 'polypeptide(L)' 'MPHVMFAVLVGAGIGAGMKWLAREMARAADAARMAHDQMSRPPLRVAPKDLGTLEWDADAGVYRPGDRRNG' A
#
# COMPACT_ATOMS: atom_id res chain seq x y z
N MET A 1 -20.76 38.71 33.68
CA MET A 1 -21.02 37.59 32.75
C MET A 1 -19.79 36.69 32.49
N PRO A 2 -19.00 36.28 33.50
CA PRO A 2 -17.79 35.46 33.26
C PRO A 2 -18.09 33.99 32.93
N HIS A 3 -19.22 33.46 33.40
CA HIS A 3 -19.60 32.04 33.24
C HIS A 3 -19.90 31.67 31.78
N VAL A 4 -20.43 32.62 31.00
CA VAL A 4 -20.76 32.42 29.59
C VAL A 4 -19.49 32.28 28.74
N MET A 5 -18.43 33.05 29.05
CA MET A 5 -17.15 32.94 28.34
C MET A 5 -16.46 31.60 28.63
N PHE A 6 -16.55 31.09 29.86
CA PHE A 6 -16.04 29.77 30.20
C PHE A 6 -16.76 28.66 29.44
N ALA A 7 -18.09 28.74 29.33
CA ALA A 7 -18.87 27.76 28.57
C ALA A 7 -18.50 27.74 27.07
N VAL A 8 -18.26 28.91 26.47
CA VAL A 8 -17.82 29.03 25.07
C VAL A 8 -16.40 28.48 24.88
N LEU A 9 -15.47 28.78 25.79
CA LEU A 9 -14.10 28.26 25.74
C LEU A 9 -14.06 26.73 25.87
N VAL A 10 -14.85 26.16 26.78
CA VAL A 10 -14.95 24.71 26.96
C VAL A 10 -15.59 24.04 25.74
N GLY A 11 -16.68 24.61 25.22
CA GLY A 11 -17.33 24.10 24.00
C GLY A 11 -16.43 24.14 22.77
N ALA A 12 -15.71 25.24 22.58
CA ALA A 12 -14.75 25.40 21.48
C ALA A 12 -13.53 24.48 21.63
N GLY A 13 -13.01 24.33 22.85
CA GLY A 13 -11.89 23.45 23.17
C GLY A 13 -12.21 21.98 22.91
N ILE A 14 -13.40 21.51 23.28
CA ILE A 14 -13.85 20.14 23.04
C ILE A 14 -14.04 19.88 21.54
N GLY A 15 -14.66 20.82 20.81
CA GLY A 15 -14.86 20.69 19.35
C GLY A 15 -13.55 20.65 18.56
N ALA A 16 -12.61 21.55 18.88
CA ALA A 16 -11.30 21.57 18.24
C ALA A 16 -10.44 20.36 18.63
N GLY A 17 -10.51 19.93 19.89
CA GLY A 17 -9.79 18.77 20.41
C GLY A 17 -10.24 17.46 19.75
N MET A 18 -11.55 17.23 19.62
CA MET A 18 -12.06 16.03 18.92
C MET A 18 -11.68 16.02 17.44
N LYS A 19 -11.75 17.17 16.76
CA LYS A 19 -11.39 17.25 15.34
C LYS A 19 -9.89 16.99 15.12
N TRP A 20 -9.04 17.48 16.01
CA TRP A 20 -7.60 17.22 15.97
C TRP A 20 -7.30 15.75 16.28
N LEU A 21 -7.89 15.19 17.33
CA LEU A 21 -7.70 13.79 17.73
C LEU A 21 -8.18 12.81 16.64
N ALA A 22 -9.34 13.07 16.02
CA ALA A 22 -9.86 12.28 14.92
C ALA A 22 -8.93 12.30 13.69
N ARG A 23 -8.31 13.46 13.41
CA ARG A 23 -7.35 13.60 12.31
C ARG A 23 -6.06 12.80 12.56
N GLU A 24 -5.61 12.75 13.81
CA GLU A 24 -4.43 11.97 14.18
C GLU A 24 -4.71 10.46 14.16
N MET A 25 -5.88 10.04 14.64
CA MET A 25 -6.36 8.66 14.56
C MET A 25 -6.51 8.20 13.11
N ALA A 26 -7.00 9.06 12.20
CA ALA A 26 -7.09 8.74 10.78
C ALA A 26 -5.70 8.51 10.15
N ARG A 27 -4.71 9.34 10.48
CA ARG A 27 -3.33 9.15 10.02
C ARG A 27 -2.74 7.82 10.52
N ALA A 28 -2.98 7.49 11.79
CA ALA A 28 -2.53 6.23 12.37
C ALA A 28 -3.22 5.02 11.73
N ALA A 29 -4.53 5.12 11.45
CA ALA A 29 -5.29 4.07 10.77
C ALA A 29 -4.83 3.85 9.33
N ASP A 30 -4.52 4.92 8.59
CA ASP A 30 -3.99 4.81 7.22
C ASP A 30 -2.60 4.16 7.21
N ALA A 31 -1.73 4.50 8.17
CA ALA A 31 -0.44 3.84 8.31
C ALA A 31 -0.58 2.34 8.63
N ALA A 32 -1.51 1.98 9.51
CA ALA A 32 -1.81 0.58 9.83
C ALA A 32 -2.38 -0.19 8.63
N ARG A 33 -3.24 0.45 7.83
CA ARG A 33 -3.79 -0.14 6.59
C ARG A 33 -2.69 -0.40 5.56
N MET A 34 -1.79 0.56 5.34
CA MET A 34 -0.67 0.39 4.40
C MET A 34 0.28 -0.73 4.83
N ALA A 35 0.57 -0.83 6.13
CA ALA A 35 1.39 -1.91 6.69
C ALA A 35 0.70 -3.27 6.52
N HIS A 36 -0.61 -3.34 6.77
CA HIS A 36 -1.38 -4.56 6.56
C HIS A 36 -1.37 -4.97 5.08
N ASP A 37 -1.62 -4.03 4.15
CA ASP A 37 -1.63 -4.28 2.71
C ASP A 37 -0.28 -4.80 2.20
N GLN A 38 0.84 -4.28 2.71
CA GLN A 38 2.17 -4.82 2.39
C GLN A 38 2.37 -6.23 2.93
N MET A 39 1.87 -6.52 4.13
CA MET A 39 1.99 -7.85 4.76
C MET A 39 1.09 -8.89 4.08
N SER A 40 -0.10 -8.49 3.62
CA SER A 40 -1.06 -9.37 2.94
C SER A 40 -0.81 -9.50 1.45
N ARG A 41 0.09 -8.71 0.86
CA ARG A 41 0.54 -8.95 -0.50
C ARG A 41 1.25 -10.30 -0.53
N PRO A 42 0.75 -11.29 -1.30
CA PRO A 42 1.49 -12.53 -1.47
C PRO A 42 2.87 -12.18 -2.03
N PRO A 43 3.95 -12.83 -1.55
CA PRO A 43 5.25 -12.66 -2.17
C PRO A 43 5.05 -12.91 -3.67
N LEU A 44 5.50 -11.97 -4.51
CA LEU A 44 5.53 -12.17 -5.96
C LEU A 44 6.20 -13.53 -6.14
N ARG A 45 5.41 -14.54 -6.49
CA ARG A 45 5.92 -15.87 -6.82
C ARG A 45 6.64 -15.68 -8.15
N VAL A 46 7.85 -15.17 -8.08
CA VAL A 46 8.85 -15.29 -9.14
C VAL A 46 9.27 -16.74 -9.11
N ALA A 47 8.36 -17.64 -9.48
CA ALA A 47 8.74 -18.98 -9.84
C ALA A 47 9.82 -18.83 -10.91
N PRO A 48 10.99 -19.46 -10.77
CA PRO A 48 12.00 -19.45 -11.82
C PRO A 48 11.31 -19.90 -13.09
N LYS A 49 11.12 -18.98 -14.04
CA LYS A 49 10.43 -19.30 -15.28
C LYS A 49 11.37 -20.19 -16.06
N ASP A 50 11.05 -21.48 -16.11
CA ASP A 50 11.77 -22.42 -16.96
C ASP A 50 11.57 -21.99 -18.41
N LEU A 51 12.65 -21.50 -19.02
CA LEU A 51 12.67 -21.05 -20.41
C LEU A 51 12.85 -22.22 -21.38
N GLY A 52 12.96 -23.46 -20.89
CA GLY A 52 13.20 -24.64 -21.69
C GLY A 52 14.57 -24.59 -22.37
N THR A 53 14.72 -25.38 -23.43
CA THR A 53 15.94 -25.35 -24.26
C THR A 53 16.01 -24.00 -24.97
N LEU A 54 17.14 -23.30 -24.77
CA LEU A 54 17.43 -22.06 -25.47
C LEU A 54 17.97 -22.39 -26.88
N GLU A 55 17.29 -21.91 -27.90
CA GLU A 55 17.72 -22.05 -29.29
C GLU A 55 18.39 -20.76 -29.76
N TRP A 56 19.48 -20.91 -30.51
CA TRP A 56 20.20 -19.76 -31.07
C TRP A 56 19.41 -19.19 -32.25
N ASP A 57 18.96 -17.94 -32.13
CA ASP A 57 18.35 -17.19 -33.22
C ASP A 57 19.43 -16.35 -33.91
N ALA A 58 19.82 -16.78 -35.13
CA ALA A 58 20.88 -16.13 -35.90
C ALA A 58 20.47 -14.75 -36.44
N ASP A 59 19.18 -14.49 -36.63
CA ASP A 59 18.67 -13.23 -37.15
C ASP A 59 18.66 -12.16 -36.05
N ALA A 60 18.29 -12.56 -34.83
CA ALA A 60 18.29 -11.67 -33.67
C ALA A 60 19.64 -11.62 -32.93
N GLY A 61 20.56 -12.55 -33.22
CA GLY A 61 21.86 -12.67 -32.55
C GLY A 61 21.74 -12.97 -31.05
N VAL A 62 20.63 -13.57 -30.62
CA VAL A 62 20.34 -13.87 -29.21
C VAL A 62 19.74 -15.26 -29.08
N TYR A 63 19.94 -15.90 -27.93
CA TYR A 63 19.23 -17.12 -27.59
C TYR A 63 17.77 -16.81 -27.24
N ARG A 64 16.83 -17.53 -27.87
CA ARG A 64 15.39 -17.43 -27.59
C ARG A 64 14.89 -18.70 -26.88
N PRO A 65 13.89 -18.58 -25.99
CA PRO A 65 13.25 -19.76 -25.42
C PRO A 65 12.57 -20.55 -26.54
N GLY A 66 12.87 -21.85 -26.64
CA GLY A 66 12.19 -22.75 -27.56
C GLY A 66 10.69 -22.74 -27.29
N ASP A 67 9.91 -22.57 -28.34
CA ASP A 67 8.47 -22.32 -28.24
C ASP A 67 7.71 -23.56 -27.72
N ARG A 68 7.68 -23.76 -26.40
CA ARG A 68 6.73 -24.69 -25.77
C ARG A 68 5.40 -23.98 -25.57
N ARG A 69 4.77 -23.56 -26.67
CA ARG A 69 3.35 -23.20 -26.71
C ARG A 69 2.58 -24.44 -27.17
N ASN A 70 1.71 -24.92 -26.29
CA ASN A 70 0.71 -25.99 -26.46
C ASN A 70 1.17 -27.43 -26.18
N GLY A 71 0.95 -27.84 -24.94
CA GLY A 71 0.70 -29.22 -24.50
C GLY A 71 -0.20 -29.17 -23.28
#